data_AF-A0A177GFL4-F1
#
_entry.id   AF-A0A177GFL4-F1
#
_cell.length_a   1.000
_cell.length_b   1.000
_cell.length_c   1.000
_cell.angle_alpha   90.00
_cell.angle_beta   90.00
_cell.angle_gamma   90.00
#
_symmetry.space_group_name_H-M   'P 1'
#
loop_
_entity.id
_entity.type
_entity.pdbx_description
1 polymer ?
#
loop_
_entity_poly.entity_id
_entity_poly.type
_entity_poly.pdbx_seq_one_letter_code
_entity_poly.pdbx_strand_id
1 'polypeptide(L)'
;MHLRLRNPSLWKTINWDVFRAPEARYCPAGVYEVVDEATAPALQINAQNCVHCKTCDIKDPTQNIDWTVPEGGGGPNYPAGM
;
A
#
# COMPACT_ATOMS: atom_id res chain seq x y z
N MET A 1 10.46 8.31 -0.66
CA MET A 1 9.32 7.37 -0.77
C MET A 1 9.27 6.52 0.51
N HIS A 2 8.16 6.59 1.25
CA HIS A 2 8.04 6.08 2.63
C HIS A 2 7.38 4.68 2.73
N LEU A 3 6.85 4.17 1.63
CA LEU A 3 6.34 2.81 1.46
C LEU A 3 7.29 2.08 0.53
N ARG A 4 7.96 1.04 1.01
CA ARG A 4 8.91 0.26 0.21
C ARG A 4 8.48 -1.19 0.17
N LEU A 5 8.65 -1.83 -0.98
CA LEU A 5 8.55 -3.29 -1.07
C LEU A 5 9.94 -3.88 -0.83
N ARG A 6 10.05 -4.84 0.08
CA ARG A 6 11.30 -5.58 0.31
C ARG A 6 11.66 -6.43 -0.92
N ASN A 7 10.64 -7.01 -1.56
CA ASN A 7 10.73 -7.78 -2.78
C ASN A 7 9.51 -7.51 -3.69
N PRO A 8 9.67 -6.72 -4.78
CA PRO A 8 8.58 -6.42 -5.71
C PRO A 8 7.97 -7.65 -6.39
N SER A 9 8.73 -8.74 -6.57
CA SER A 9 8.23 -9.95 -7.24
C SER A 9 7.17 -10.72 -6.44
N LEU A 10 7.15 -10.55 -5.11
CA LEU A 10 6.16 -11.19 -4.24
C LEU A 10 4.76 -10.62 -4.44
N TRP A 11 4.65 -9.36 -4.88
CA TRP A 11 3.35 -8.76 -5.12
C TRP A 11 2.56 -9.54 -6.17
N LYS A 12 3.18 -9.83 -7.32
CA LYS A 12 2.47 -10.56 -8.39
C LYS A 12 2.17 -12.00 -7.98
N THR A 13 3.16 -12.69 -7.44
CA THR A 13 3.11 -14.15 -7.18
C THR A 13 2.26 -14.52 -5.96
N ILE A 14 2.12 -13.64 -4.97
CA ILE A 14 1.38 -13.91 -3.74
C ILE A 14 0.22 -12.95 -3.57
N ASN A 15 0.47 -11.64 -3.46
CA ASN A 15 -0.61 -10.67 -3.18
C ASN A 15 -1.68 -10.72 -4.27
N TRP A 16 -1.29 -10.74 -5.54
CA TRP A 16 -2.20 -10.78 -6.66
C TRP A 16 -2.72 -12.19 -6.96
N ASP A 17 -1.83 -13.15 -7.26
CA ASP A 17 -2.25 -14.47 -7.75
C ASP A 17 -2.98 -15.30 -6.69
N VAL A 18 -2.70 -15.10 -5.38
CA VAL A 18 -3.34 -15.86 -4.29
C VAL A 18 -4.45 -15.06 -3.60
N PHE A 19 -4.21 -13.79 -3.26
CA PHE A 19 -5.13 -13.00 -2.44
C PHE A 19 -5.89 -11.90 -3.21
N ARG A 20 -5.59 -11.75 -4.50
CA ARG A 20 -6.17 -10.74 -5.39
C ARG A 20 -6.03 -9.30 -4.86
N ALA A 21 -4.78 -8.89 -4.62
CA ALA A 21 -4.35 -7.58 -4.14
C ALA A 21 -5.11 -7.11 -2.89
N PRO A 22 -4.95 -7.78 -1.73
CA PRO A 22 -5.65 -7.41 -0.50
C PRO A 22 -5.35 -5.98 -0.05
N GLU A 23 -4.17 -5.45 -0.38
CA GLU A 23 -3.76 -4.08 -0.09
C GLU A 23 -4.61 -3.01 -0.77
N ALA A 24 -5.23 -3.31 -1.91
CA ALA A 24 -6.19 -2.42 -2.55
C ALA A 24 -7.52 -2.33 -1.77
N ARG A 25 -7.77 -3.26 -0.83
CA ARG A 25 -9.02 -3.34 -0.04
C ARG A 25 -8.83 -2.91 1.41
N TYR A 26 -7.76 -3.36 2.07
CA TYR A 26 -7.53 -2.99 3.47
C TYR A 26 -6.94 -1.58 3.62
N CYS A 27 -6.36 -1.01 2.56
CA CYS A 27 -5.80 0.33 2.63
C CYS A 27 -6.96 1.34 2.67
N PRO A 28 -7.10 2.14 3.74
CA PRO A 28 -8.24 3.04 3.88
C PRO A 28 -8.17 4.28 2.98
N ALA A 29 -7.08 4.45 2.21
CA ALA A 29 -6.80 5.67 1.46
C ALA A 29 -6.44 5.43 -0.02
N GLY A 30 -6.68 4.23 -0.56
CA GLY A 30 -6.42 3.95 -1.98
C GLY A 30 -4.95 4.17 -2.39
N VAL A 31 -4.02 3.82 -1.50
CA VAL A 31 -2.57 3.95 -1.76
C VAL A 31 -2.09 2.89 -2.74
N TYR A 32 -2.66 1.69 -2.71
CA TYR A 32 -2.26 0.59 -3.57
C TYR A 32 -3.35 0.33 -4.60
N GLU A 33 -2.99 0.40 -5.87
CA GLU A 33 -3.90 0.24 -6.99
C GLU A 33 -3.36 -0.82 -7.94
N VAL A 34 -4.25 -1.62 -8.51
CA VAL A 34 -3.90 -2.57 -9.56
C VAL A 34 -4.22 -1.93 -10.90
N VAL A 35 -3.19 -1.65 -11.69
CA VAL A 35 -3.33 -1.16 -13.06
C VAL A 35 -3.24 -2.33 -14.04
N ASP A 36 -3.80 -2.15 -15.24
CA ASP A 36 -3.77 -3.14 -16.32
C ASP A 36 -4.29 -4.54 -15.93
N GLU A 37 -5.31 -4.58 -15.06
CA GLU A 37 -5.86 -5.82 -14.48
C GLU A 37 -6.28 -6.88 -15.52
N ALA A 38 -6.71 -6.47 -16.71
CA ALA A 38 -7.19 -7.36 -17.76
C ALA A 38 -6.06 -8.04 -18.56
N THR A 39 -4.85 -7.49 -18.56
CA THR A 39 -3.76 -7.91 -19.45
C THR A 39 -2.52 -8.31 -18.67
N ALA A 40 -1.91 -7.35 -17.97
CA ALA A 40 -0.68 -7.53 -17.23
C ALA A 40 -0.77 -6.74 -15.92
N PRO A 41 -1.46 -7.30 -14.90
CA PRO A 41 -1.68 -6.62 -13.63
C PRO A 41 -0.37 -6.13 -13.03
N ALA A 42 -0.32 -4.84 -12.70
CA ALA A 42 0.83 -4.22 -12.06
C ALA A 42 0.40 -3.40 -10.84
N LEU A 43 1.29 -3.30 -9.85
CA LEU A 43 1.07 -2.49 -8.67
C LEU A 43 1.47 -1.05 -8.92
N GLN A 44 0.54 -0.12 -8.72
CA GLN A 44 0.82 1.30 -8.59
C GLN A 44 0.70 1.72 -7.11
N ILE A 45 1.71 2.46 -6.62
CA ILE A 45 1.74 2.97 -5.24
C ILE A 45 1.56 4.50 -5.26
N ASN A 46 0.33 4.94 -4.96
CA ASN A 46 -0.07 6.34 -4.80
C ASN A 46 0.27 6.85 -3.40
N ALA A 47 1.58 6.91 -3.08
CA ALA A 47 2.07 7.20 -1.72
C ALA A 47 1.60 8.56 -1.15
N GLN A 48 1.27 9.52 -2.01
CA GLN A 48 0.70 10.82 -1.63
C GLN A 48 -0.63 10.72 -0.87
N ASN A 49 -1.37 9.61 -1.04
CA ASN A 49 -2.65 9.39 -0.36
C ASN A 49 -2.47 8.82 1.06
N CYS A 50 -1.25 8.47 1.49
CA CYS A 50 -1.04 7.74 2.73
C CYS A 50 -1.51 8.55 3.96
N VAL A 51 -2.42 7.96 4.74
CA VAL A 51 -2.91 8.52 6.02
C VAL A 51 -2.17 7.98 7.25
N HIS A 52 -1.00 7.37 7.05
CA HIS A 52 -0.11 6.88 8.11
C HIS A 52 -0.70 5.85 9.09
N CYS A 53 -1.80 5.18 8.73
CA CYS A 53 -2.50 4.21 9.58
C CYS A 53 -1.72 2.91 9.89
N LYS A 54 -0.63 2.63 9.15
CA LYS A 54 0.20 1.40 9.24
C LYS A 54 -0.48 0.09 8.84
N THR A 55 -1.75 0.07 8.42
CA THR A 55 -2.46 -1.17 8.07
C THR A 55 -1.70 -2.02 7.05
N CYS A 56 -1.07 -1.40 6.04
CA CYS A 56 -0.30 -2.12 5.02
C CYS A 56 0.96 -2.81 5.55
N ASP A 57 1.63 -2.20 6.52
CA ASP A 57 2.79 -2.77 7.21
C ASP A 57 2.40 -4.01 8.04
N ILE A 58 1.17 -4.02 8.57
CA ILE A 58 0.66 -5.07 9.46
C ILE A 58 -0.03 -6.21 8.71
N LYS A 59 -0.84 -5.88 7.68
CA LYS A 59 -1.76 -6.83 7.03
C LYS A 59 -1.24 -7.44 5.73
N ASP A 60 -0.08 -7.00 5.23
CA ASP A 60 0.52 -7.67 4.07
C ASP A 60 0.77 -9.16 4.38
N PRO A 61 0.23 -10.10 3.58
CA PRO A 61 0.34 -11.54 3.85
C PRO A 61 1.77 -12.05 3.95
N THR A 62 2.73 -11.31 3.37
CA THR A 62 4.14 -11.70 3.27
C THR A 62 5.08 -10.81 4.09
N GLN A 63 4.53 -9.83 4.83
CA GLN A 63 5.34 -8.82 5.54
C GLN A 63 6.38 -8.14 4.62
N ASN A 64 5.98 -7.86 3.37
CA ASN A 64 6.80 -7.34 2.30
C ASN A 64 6.76 -5.81 2.18
N ILE A 65 5.71 -5.17 2.71
CA ILE A 65 5.61 -3.71 2.75
C ILE A 65 6.35 -3.22 3.99
N ASP A 66 7.29 -2.29 3.81
CA ASP A 66 8.03 -1.61 4.86
C ASP A 66 7.60 -0.14 4.91
N TRP A 67 6.88 0.21 5.99
CA TRP A 67 6.47 1.59 6.25
C TRP A 67 7.55 2.32 7.04
N THR A 68 7.97 3.49 6.56
CA THR A 68 8.87 4.40 7.26
C THR A 68 8.23 5.78 7.43
N VAL A 69 8.72 6.58 8.37
CA VAL A 69 8.20 7.94 8.56
C VAL A 69 8.58 8.80 7.34
N PRO A 70 7.62 9.45 6.66
CA PRO A 70 7.93 10.40 5.59
C PRO A 70 8.52 11.70 6.12
N GLU A 71 8.89 12.61 5.22
CA GLU A 71 9.31 13.97 5.59
C GLU A 71 8.21 14.67 6.42
N GLY A 72 8.66 15.47 7.40
CA GLY A 72 7.76 16.19 8.31
C GLY A 72 6.83 17.15 7.56
N GLY A 73 5.56 17.20 7.97
CA GLY A 73 4.52 17.99 7.31
C GLY A 73 3.73 17.22 6.23
N GLY A 74 4.15 16.01 5.86
CA GLY A 74 3.35 15.09 5.06
C GLY A 74 2.33 14.30 5.88
N GLY A 75 1.28 13.82 5.22
CA GLY A 75 0.25 12.96 5.83
C GLY A 75 -1.08 13.67 6.12
N PRO A 76 -1.96 13.03 6.89
CA PRO A 76 -3.31 13.54 7.13
C PRO A 76 -3.30 14.76 8.05
N ASN A 77 -4.13 15.75 7.73
CA ASN A 77 -4.45 16.87 8.63
C ASN A 77 -5.79 16.59 9.30
N TYR A 78 -5.76 16.03 10.51
CA TYR A 78 -6.95 15.72 11.29
C TYR A 78 -7.45 16.98 12.03
N PRO A 79 -8.58 17.60 11.64
CA PRO A 79 -9.24 18.63 12.45
C PRO A 79 -9.63 18.12 13.83
N ALA A 80 -9.83 19.06 14.76
CA ALA A 80 -10.29 18.76 16.11
C ALA A 80 -11.62 17.98 16.08
N GLY A 81 -11.66 16.82 16.71
CA GLY A 81 -12.85 15.96 16.83
C GLY A 81 -12.86 14.69 15.99
N MET A 82 -11.77 14.37 15.28
CA MET A 82 -11.51 13.01 14.76
C MET A 82 -10.79 12.13 15.78
#